data_AF-A0A8J8JVN6-F1
#
_entry.id   AF-A0A8J8JVN6-F1
#
_cell.length_a   1.000
_cell.length_b   1.000
_cell.length_c   1.000
_cell.angle_alpha   90.00
_cell.angle_beta   90.00
_cell.angle_gamma   90.00
#
_symmetry.space_group_name_H-M   'P 1'
#
loop_
_entity.id
_entity.type
_entity.pdbx_description
1 polymer ?
#
loop_
_entity_poly.entity_id
_entity_poly.type
_entity_poly.pdbx_seq_one_letter_code
_entity_poly.pdbx_strand_id
1 'polypeptide(L)'
;MLLITAIILVVVGAYNYFGMLEEVDALERKHQLAMRSVHIDPKKPGRIASSVETPKAVKADQTSRRKVAQKQVSVKNPVTMSGKNLIKASKVKRNISIKKTSAEDPINTLLRDAWLAYNKADYSTAIRAYDNVLKREPKNRDALLGMAAVAVKTADYKKAKASYRLLLKLDPRDQVAMSGMSNIEKLSLSSQDESKLKFMLQQQPSATHLNFALGNYYARKGRWPEAQAEYFKAWQGNSDNADYIYNLAVSLDQLGKASEALRFYKESLLLANKQNISFSITEVEKRIGQISVK
;
A
#
# COMPACT_ATOMS: atom_id res chain seq x y z
N MET A 1 -26.67 -18.77 28.04
CA MET A 1 -26.47 -17.54 27.23
C MET A 1 -25.02 -17.02 27.24
N LEU A 2 -24.30 -17.02 28.37
CA LEU A 2 -22.92 -16.48 28.46
C LEU A 2 -21.87 -17.19 27.58
N LEU A 3 -22.06 -18.47 27.27
CA LEU A 3 -21.12 -19.24 26.44
C LEU A 3 -21.19 -18.83 24.96
N ILE A 4 -22.38 -18.49 24.47
CA ILE A 4 -22.62 -18.14 23.05
C ILE A 4 -22.08 -16.74 22.75
N THR A 5 -22.23 -15.79 23.68
CA THR A 5 -21.67 -14.44 23.56
C THR A 5 -20.14 -14.42 23.61
N ALA A 6 -19.52 -15.30 24.41
CA ALA A 6 -18.07 -15.46 24.44
C ALA A 6 -17.51 -16.03 23.12
N ILE A 7 -18.22 -16.99 22.52
CA ILE A 7 -17.82 -17.57 21.22
C ILE A 7 -17.95 -16.53 20.09
N ILE A 8 -19.01 -15.72 20.08
CA ILE A 8 -19.19 -14.66 19.07
C ILE A 8 -18.09 -13.58 19.17
N LEU A 9 -17.69 -13.18 20.39
CA LEU A 9 -16.61 -12.21 20.59
C LEU A 9 -15.23 -12.74 20.16
N VAL A 10 -14.96 -14.03 20.37
CA VAL A 10 -13.72 -14.68 19.90
C VAL A 10 -13.71 -14.79 18.37
N VAL A 11 -14.85 -15.09 17.75
CA VAL A 11 -14.98 -15.19 16.28
C VAL A 11 -14.84 -13.81 15.61
N VAL A 12 -15.44 -12.76 16.18
CA VAL A 12 -15.31 -11.37 15.67
C VAL A 12 -13.89 -10.82 15.88
N GLY A 13 -13.26 -11.14 17.02
CA GLY A 13 -11.86 -10.79 17.29
C GLY A 13 -10.87 -11.49 16.34
N ALA A 14 -11.11 -12.76 16.01
CA ALA A 14 -10.31 -13.51 15.05
C ALA A 14 -10.53 -13.02 13.60
N TYR A 15 -11.75 -12.61 13.23
CA TYR A 15 -12.05 -12.07 11.90
C TYR A 15 -11.38 -10.71 11.64
N ASN A 16 -11.36 -9.82 12.64
CA ASN A 16 -10.65 -8.54 12.56
C ASN A 16 -9.12 -8.71 12.50
N TYR A 17 -8.59 -9.82 13.03
CA TYR A 17 -7.19 -10.19 12.89
C TYR A 17 -6.89 -10.78 11.49
N PHE A 18 -7.83 -11.56 10.94
CA PHE A 18 -7.70 -12.20 9.63
C PHE A 18 -7.80 -11.19 8.46
N GLY A 19 -8.66 -10.19 8.55
CA GLY A 19 -8.74 -9.11 7.54
C GLY A 19 -7.47 -8.25 7.46
N MET A 20 -6.77 -8.05 8.58
CA MET A 20 -5.45 -7.39 8.60
C MET A 20 -4.36 -8.22 7.92
N LEU A 21 -4.47 -9.56 7.91
CA LEU A 21 -3.52 -10.45 7.25
C LEU A 21 -3.71 -10.41 5.73
N GLU A 22 -4.94 -10.29 5.22
CA GLU A 22 -5.20 -10.21 3.77
C GLU A 22 -4.63 -8.95 3.12
N GLU A 23 -4.67 -7.79 3.78
CA GLU A 23 -4.06 -6.55 3.26
C GLU A 23 -2.53 -6.62 3.28
N VAL A 24 -1.94 -7.25 4.30
CA VAL A 24 -0.50 -7.51 4.37
C VAL A 24 -0.08 -8.49 3.26
N ASP A 25 -0.87 -9.54 3.02
CA ASP A 25 -0.65 -10.50 1.93
C ASP A 25 -0.84 -9.88 0.55
N ALA A 26 -1.72 -8.89 0.39
CA ALA A 26 -1.86 -8.14 -0.87
C ALA A 26 -0.64 -7.26 -1.16
N LEU A 27 -0.09 -6.61 -0.12
CA LEU A 27 1.16 -5.86 -0.22
C LEU A 27 2.36 -6.79 -0.47
N GLU A 28 2.36 -7.96 0.17
CA GLU A 28 3.35 -9.02 -0.02
C GLU A 28 3.28 -9.61 -1.43
N ARG A 29 2.10 -9.81 -2.00
CA ARG A 29 1.92 -10.21 -3.41
C ARG A 29 2.42 -9.16 -4.39
N LYS A 30 2.15 -7.87 -4.14
CA LYS A 30 2.69 -6.77 -4.96
C LYS A 30 4.22 -6.69 -4.86
N HIS A 31 4.77 -6.90 -3.67
CA HIS A 31 6.20 -6.99 -3.44
C HIS A 31 6.83 -8.22 -4.12
N GLN A 32 6.18 -9.39 -4.03
CA GLN A 32 6.60 -10.62 -4.73
C GLN A 32 6.55 -10.46 -6.25
N LEU A 33 5.56 -9.77 -6.80
CA LEU A 33 5.46 -9.45 -8.24
C LEU A 33 6.57 -8.49 -8.68
N ALA A 34 6.86 -7.45 -7.88
CA ALA A 34 7.97 -6.52 -8.13
C ALA A 34 9.33 -7.23 -8.10
N MET A 35 9.54 -8.17 -7.17
CA MET A 35 10.76 -8.96 -7.07
C MET A 35 10.86 -10.03 -8.16
N ARG A 36 9.73 -10.60 -8.61
CA ARG A 36 9.68 -11.51 -9.78
C ARG A 36 10.04 -10.81 -11.08
N SER A 37 9.67 -9.53 -11.26
CA SER A 37 10.06 -8.75 -12.45
C SER A 37 11.57 -8.42 -12.52
N VAL A 38 12.33 -8.67 -11.46
CA VAL A 38 13.81 -8.60 -11.45
C VAL A 38 14.44 -9.89 -12.00
N HIS A 39 13.67 -10.95 -12.17
CA HIS A 39 14.12 -12.17 -12.83
C HIS A 39 14.12 -11.97 -14.37
N ILE A 40 15.27 -11.56 -14.91
CA ILE A 40 15.52 -11.64 -16.35
C ILE A 40 15.59 -13.12 -16.73
N ASP A 41 14.56 -13.62 -17.42
CA ASP A 41 14.52 -14.96 -17.99
C ASP A 41 15.71 -15.15 -18.97
N PRO A 42 16.65 -16.09 -18.73
CA PRO A 42 17.87 -16.20 -19.52
C PRO A 42 17.66 -16.83 -20.92
N LYS A 43 16.42 -16.97 -21.41
CA LYS A 43 16.15 -17.60 -22.72
C LYS A 43 15.31 -16.73 -23.65
N LYS A 44 15.97 -15.74 -24.30
CA LYS A 44 15.91 -15.45 -25.75
C LYS A 44 16.56 -14.08 -26.07
N PRO A 45 17.52 -13.98 -27.00
CA PRO A 45 17.95 -12.69 -27.53
C PRO A 45 16.89 -12.21 -28.53
N GLY A 46 15.92 -11.43 -28.05
CA GLY A 46 14.90 -10.77 -28.87
C GLY A 46 15.30 -9.33 -29.15
N ARG A 47 15.40 -8.98 -30.43
CA ARG A 47 15.66 -7.63 -30.96
C ARG A 47 14.82 -6.57 -30.25
N ILE A 48 15.43 -5.41 -30.04
CA ILE A 48 14.71 -4.15 -29.79
C ILE A 48 13.80 -3.92 -31.01
N ALA A 49 12.51 -4.19 -30.86
CA ALA A 49 11.50 -3.73 -31.78
C ALA A 49 11.03 -2.35 -31.29
N SER A 50 11.38 -1.32 -32.04
CA SER A 50 10.70 -0.04 -31.98
C SER A 50 9.27 -0.21 -32.50
N SER A 51 8.28 -0.21 -31.61
CA SER A 51 6.90 0.03 -32.00
C SER A 51 6.34 1.15 -31.12
N VAL A 52 6.47 2.36 -31.64
CA VAL A 52 5.62 3.48 -31.29
C VAL A 52 4.21 3.10 -31.76
N GLU A 53 3.33 2.72 -30.84
CA GLU A 53 1.89 2.77 -31.09
C GLU A 53 1.35 4.08 -30.53
N THR A 54 0.94 4.93 -31.48
CA THR A 54 0.17 6.16 -31.30
C THR A 54 -1.17 5.88 -30.62
N PRO A 55 -1.62 6.72 -29.66
CA PRO A 55 -3.01 6.69 -29.20
C PRO A 55 -3.96 7.13 -30.33
N LYS A 56 -4.97 6.30 -30.63
CA LYS A 56 -6.10 6.67 -31.48
C LYS A 56 -6.93 7.79 -30.81
N ALA A 57 -7.38 8.68 -31.67
CA ALA A 57 -8.07 9.93 -31.39
C ALA A 57 -9.36 9.79 -30.57
N VAL A 58 -9.50 10.68 -29.58
CA VAL A 58 -10.80 11.20 -29.14
C VAL A 58 -11.14 12.37 -30.06
N LYS A 59 -12.31 12.32 -30.71
CA LYS A 59 -12.86 13.45 -31.48
C LYS A 59 -13.16 14.59 -30.52
N ALA A 60 -12.44 15.70 -30.65
CA ALA A 60 -12.86 16.99 -30.13
C ALA A 60 -13.24 17.89 -31.31
N ASP A 61 -14.37 18.54 -31.11
CA ASP A 61 -15.07 19.45 -32.00
C ASP A 61 -14.20 20.63 -32.43
N GLN A 62 -14.40 21.07 -33.67
CA GLN A 62 -13.68 22.18 -34.27
C GLN A 62 -14.26 23.50 -33.79
N THR A 63 -13.42 24.47 -33.43
CA THR A 63 -13.52 25.83 -34.01
C THR A 63 -12.34 26.71 -33.62
N SER A 64 -12.01 27.61 -34.56
CA SER A 64 -11.26 28.87 -34.36
C SER A 64 -9.73 28.86 -34.49
N ARG A 65 -9.34 28.87 -35.77
CA ARG A 65 -8.23 29.60 -36.41
C ARG A 65 -7.49 30.64 -35.53
N ARG A 66 -6.15 30.61 -35.57
CA ARG A 66 -5.30 31.79 -35.86
C ARG A 66 -3.87 31.38 -36.28
N LYS A 67 -3.44 31.90 -37.44
CA LYS A 67 -2.12 31.78 -38.07
C LYS A 67 -1.07 32.55 -37.28
N VAL A 68 0.14 32.00 -37.09
CA VAL A 68 1.39 32.80 -36.99
C VAL A 68 2.55 32.02 -37.65
N ALA A 69 3.39 32.79 -38.35
CA ALA A 69 4.34 32.42 -39.38
C ALA A 69 5.56 31.59 -38.90
N GLN A 70 6.02 30.70 -39.79
CA GLN A 70 7.32 30.03 -39.74
C GLN A 70 8.43 31.01 -40.12
N LYS A 71 9.45 31.13 -39.27
CA LYS A 71 10.75 31.71 -39.62
C LYS A 71 11.78 30.59 -39.62
N GLN A 72 12.15 30.16 -40.82
CA GLN A 72 13.26 29.24 -41.06
C GLN A 72 14.58 29.93 -40.68
N VAL A 73 15.43 29.24 -39.92
CA VAL A 73 16.85 29.56 -39.83
C VAL A 73 17.64 28.34 -40.28
N SER A 74 18.38 28.58 -41.35
CA SER A 74 19.29 27.71 -42.07
C SER A 74 20.59 27.50 -41.30
N VAL A 75 21.14 26.28 -41.30
CA VAL A 75 22.59 26.08 -41.17
C VAL A 75 23.07 25.23 -42.34
N LYS A 76 23.90 25.87 -43.17
CA LYS A 76 24.69 25.28 -44.27
C LYS A 76 25.84 24.46 -43.68
N ASN A 77 25.89 23.16 -44.01
CA ASN A 77 26.89 22.49 -44.88
C ASN A 77 28.41 22.77 -44.73
N PRO A 78 29.31 21.85 -45.16
CA PRO A 78 30.10 20.95 -44.31
C PRO A 78 31.63 21.12 -44.53
N VAL A 79 32.47 20.38 -43.81
CA VAL A 79 33.89 20.20 -44.19
C VAL A 79 34.17 18.73 -44.49
N THR A 80 34.59 18.51 -45.73
CA THR A 80 34.94 17.28 -46.45
C THR A 80 36.39 16.85 -46.28
N MET A 81 36.67 15.61 -46.73
CA MET A 81 37.95 15.03 -47.23
C MET A 81 38.68 14.15 -46.20
N SER A 82 39.21 12.96 -46.50
CA SER A 82 39.38 12.20 -47.75
C SER A 82 39.96 10.82 -47.39
N GLY A 83 39.73 9.81 -48.25
CA GLY A 83 40.77 8.81 -48.51
C GLY A 83 40.64 7.42 -47.88
N LYS A 84 40.01 6.51 -48.64
CA LYS A 84 40.53 5.16 -48.97
C LYS A 84 40.93 4.23 -47.81
N ASN A 85 40.00 3.34 -47.43
CA ASN A 85 40.31 1.91 -47.24
C ASN A 85 39.01 1.09 -47.11
N LEU A 86 38.54 0.55 -48.24
CA LEU A 86 37.53 -0.49 -48.28
C LEU A 86 38.17 -1.81 -47.80
N ILE A 87 38.22 -2.02 -46.49
CA ILE A 87 38.51 -3.36 -45.95
C ILE A 87 37.26 -4.21 -46.16
N LYS A 88 37.37 -5.17 -47.09
CA LYS A 88 36.38 -6.24 -47.30
C LYS A 88 35.98 -6.83 -45.96
N ALA A 89 34.68 -6.86 -45.67
CA ALA A 89 34.12 -7.48 -44.47
C ALA A 89 34.40 -9.00 -44.47
N SER A 90 35.57 -9.37 -43.93
CA SER A 90 35.86 -10.72 -43.49
C SER A 90 34.79 -11.12 -42.47
N LYS A 91 34.04 -12.19 -42.77
CA LYS A 91 33.14 -12.87 -41.83
C LYS A 91 33.98 -13.43 -40.68
N VAL A 92 34.33 -12.60 -39.71
CA VAL A 92 34.84 -13.07 -38.43
C VAL A 92 33.68 -13.73 -37.71
N LYS A 93 33.59 -15.07 -37.78
CA LYS A 93 32.85 -15.86 -36.79
C LYS A 93 33.53 -15.61 -35.45
N ARG A 94 33.10 -14.58 -34.72
CA ARG A 94 33.46 -14.44 -33.31
C ARG A 94 32.78 -15.58 -32.58
N ASN A 95 33.54 -16.62 -32.24
CA ASN A 95 33.11 -17.59 -31.24
C ASN A 95 33.06 -16.86 -29.90
N ILE A 96 31.91 -16.26 -29.58
CA ILE A 96 31.63 -15.73 -28.26
C ILE A 96 31.36 -16.94 -27.38
N SER A 97 32.39 -17.40 -26.67
CA SER A 97 32.22 -18.33 -25.57
C SER A 97 31.75 -17.53 -24.35
N ILE A 98 30.45 -17.52 -24.10
CA ILE A 98 29.89 -17.00 -22.85
C ILE A 98 30.15 -18.08 -21.79
N LYS A 99 31.28 -17.97 -21.08
CA LYS A 99 31.43 -18.70 -19.83
C LYS A 99 30.52 -18.03 -18.80
N LYS A 100 29.52 -18.74 -18.29
CA LYS A 100 28.70 -18.30 -17.16
C LYS A 100 29.57 -18.25 -15.90
N THR A 101 30.31 -17.16 -15.73
CA THR A 101 30.90 -16.79 -14.45
C THR A 101 30.03 -15.70 -13.85
N SER A 102 28.96 -16.08 -13.15
CA SER A 102 28.25 -15.16 -12.27
C SER A 102 28.40 -15.67 -10.85
N ALA A 103 29.43 -15.21 -10.15
CA ALA A 103 29.26 -15.09 -8.71
C ALA A 103 28.03 -14.20 -8.51
N GLU A 104 26.98 -14.69 -7.82
CA GLU A 104 25.82 -13.84 -7.48
C GLU A 104 26.35 -12.60 -6.78
N ASP A 105 25.85 -11.42 -7.16
CA ASP A 105 26.17 -10.17 -6.47
C ASP A 105 25.94 -10.38 -4.96
N PRO A 106 26.97 -10.15 -4.11
CA PRO A 106 26.87 -10.34 -2.67
C PRO A 106 25.67 -9.61 -2.05
N ILE A 107 25.26 -8.45 -2.60
CA ILE A 107 24.08 -7.71 -2.15
C ILE A 107 22.79 -8.49 -2.45
N ASN A 108 22.65 -9.01 -3.68
CA ASN A 108 21.47 -9.79 -4.07
C ASN A 108 21.34 -11.08 -3.27
N THR A 109 22.45 -11.74 -2.97
CA THR A 109 22.48 -12.91 -2.08
C THR A 109 21.99 -12.55 -0.68
N LEU A 110 22.52 -11.46 -0.09
CA LEU A 110 22.11 -11.00 1.23
C LEU A 110 20.63 -10.62 1.29
N LEU A 111 20.10 -9.95 0.25
CA LEU A 111 18.68 -9.61 0.15
C LEU A 111 17.80 -10.85 0.08
N ARG A 112 18.19 -11.87 -0.71
CA ARG A 112 17.48 -13.14 -0.79
C ARG A 112 17.45 -13.84 0.56
N ASP A 113 18.60 -13.94 1.22
CA ASP A 113 18.71 -14.63 2.50
C ASP A 113 17.91 -13.91 3.60
N ALA A 114 17.93 -12.57 3.59
CA ALA A 114 17.13 -11.75 4.48
C ALA A 114 15.62 -12.00 4.29
N TRP A 115 15.17 -12.06 3.03
CA TRP A 115 13.78 -12.33 2.68
C TRP A 115 13.36 -13.76 3.08
N LEU A 116 14.21 -14.76 2.84
CA LEU A 116 13.95 -16.14 3.27
C LEU A 116 13.84 -16.26 4.80
N ALA A 117 14.70 -15.55 5.54
CA ALA A 117 14.63 -15.50 7.00
C ALA A 117 13.35 -14.82 7.48
N TYR A 118 12.95 -13.71 6.85
CA TYR A 118 11.69 -13.01 7.14
C TYR A 118 10.47 -13.94 6.97
N ASN A 119 10.40 -14.69 5.86
CA ASN A 119 9.28 -15.62 5.62
C ASN A 119 9.22 -16.78 6.61
N LYS A 120 10.37 -17.16 7.19
CA LYS A 120 10.47 -18.15 8.25
C LYS A 120 10.17 -17.56 9.64
N ALA A 121 9.79 -16.30 9.72
CA ALA A 121 9.67 -15.51 10.95
C ALA A 121 10.96 -15.45 11.80
N ASP A 122 12.12 -15.77 11.21
CA ASP A 122 13.42 -15.51 11.82
C ASP A 122 13.81 -14.05 11.57
N TYR A 123 13.10 -13.17 12.28
CA TYR A 123 13.30 -11.72 12.20
C TYR A 123 14.70 -11.30 12.64
N SER A 124 15.35 -12.07 13.53
CA SER A 124 16.70 -11.78 14.00
C SER A 124 17.73 -11.90 12.87
N THR A 125 17.65 -12.97 12.08
CA THR A 125 18.52 -13.20 10.93
C THR A 125 18.18 -12.26 9.79
N ALA A 126 16.88 -12.02 9.54
CA ALA A 126 16.45 -11.05 8.54
C ALA A 126 17.02 -9.65 8.79
N ILE A 127 16.94 -9.16 10.04
CA ILE A 127 17.50 -7.84 10.42
C ILE A 127 19.00 -7.79 10.18
N ARG A 128 19.76 -8.81 10.60
CA ARG A 128 21.22 -8.84 10.39
C ARG A 128 21.58 -8.80 8.90
N ALA A 129 20.87 -9.54 8.06
CA ALA A 129 21.12 -9.59 6.64
C ALA A 129 20.76 -8.26 5.95
N TYR A 130 19.61 -7.66 6.26
CA TYR A 130 19.25 -6.33 5.75
C TYR A 130 20.20 -5.24 6.24
N ASP A 131 20.64 -5.28 7.50
CA ASP A 131 21.62 -4.32 8.05
C ASP A 131 22.98 -4.42 7.32
N ASN A 132 23.41 -5.63 6.97
CA ASN A 132 24.63 -5.83 6.16
C ASN A 132 24.50 -5.24 4.75
N VAL A 133 23.31 -5.27 4.15
CA VAL A 133 23.03 -4.57 2.89
C VAL A 133 23.12 -3.06 3.11
N LEU A 134 22.44 -2.53 4.13
CA LEU A 134 22.38 -1.09 4.41
C LEU A 134 23.73 -0.48 4.82
N LYS A 135 24.64 -1.26 5.41
CA LYS A 135 26.03 -0.83 5.66
C LYS A 135 26.80 -0.56 4.37
N ARG A 136 26.51 -1.30 3.30
CA ARG A 136 27.16 -1.16 1.99
C ARG A 136 26.42 -0.16 1.11
N GLU A 137 25.09 -0.21 1.16
CA GLU A 137 24.18 0.62 0.38
C GLU A 137 23.11 1.23 1.30
N PRO A 138 23.41 2.36 1.98
CA PRO A 138 22.51 2.97 2.96
C PRO A 138 21.15 3.42 2.42
N LYS A 139 21.01 3.48 1.09
CA LYS A 139 19.81 3.89 0.36
C LYS A 139 19.19 2.74 -0.44
N ASN A 140 19.62 1.49 -0.22
CA ASN A 140 19.06 0.34 -0.89
C ASN A 140 17.57 0.20 -0.53
N ARG A 141 16.71 0.37 -1.53
CA ARG A 141 15.26 0.42 -1.36
C ARG A 141 14.71 -0.87 -0.77
N ASP A 142 15.17 -2.02 -1.25
CA ASP A 142 14.66 -3.33 -0.86
C ASP A 142 15.04 -3.68 0.58
N ALA A 143 16.27 -3.35 1.00
CA ALA A 143 16.68 -3.52 2.38
C ALA A 143 15.93 -2.58 3.35
N LEU A 144 15.66 -1.33 2.95
CA LEU A 144 14.85 -0.41 3.75
C LEU A 144 13.41 -0.90 3.89
N LEU A 145 12.81 -1.41 2.81
CA LEU A 145 11.48 -2.02 2.85
C LEU A 145 11.47 -3.29 3.71
N GLY A 146 12.47 -4.15 3.58
CA GLY A 146 12.63 -5.34 4.40
C GLY A 146 12.73 -5.03 5.89
N MET A 147 13.56 -4.05 6.27
CA MET A 147 13.64 -3.56 7.65
C MET A 147 12.33 -2.99 8.15
N ALA A 148 11.61 -2.23 7.31
CA ALA A 148 10.29 -1.71 7.66
C ALA A 148 9.30 -2.86 7.91
N ALA A 149 9.26 -3.86 7.02
CA ALA A 149 8.38 -5.02 7.12
C ALA A 149 8.65 -5.84 8.38
N VAL A 150 9.92 -6.13 8.70
CA VAL A 150 10.29 -6.80 9.95
C VAL A 150 9.82 -5.99 11.15
N ALA A 151 10.05 -4.68 11.15
CA ALA A 151 9.63 -3.79 12.24
C ALA A 151 8.10 -3.74 12.40
N VAL A 152 7.32 -3.82 11.31
CA VAL A 152 5.86 -3.97 11.38
C VAL A 152 5.49 -5.28 12.07
N LYS A 153 6.09 -6.40 11.65
CA LYS A 153 5.80 -7.74 12.20
C LYS A 153 6.16 -7.86 13.68
N THR A 154 7.18 -7.15 14.15
CA THR A 154 7.58 -7.11 15.56
C THR A 154 6.94 -5.97 16.36
N ALA A 155 5.98 -5.24 15.77
CA ALA A 155 5.30 -4.08 16.35
C ALA A 155 6.22 -2.93 16.79
N ASP A 156 7.46 -2.87 16.28
CA ASP A 156 8.36 -1.73 16.44
C ASP A 156 8.00 -0.64 15.42
N TYR A 157 6.82 -0.03 15.61
CA TYR A 157 6.30 1.00 14.72
C TYR A 157 7.20 2.23 14.62
N LYS A 158 8.01 2.49 15.65
CA LYS A 158 8.99 3.59 15.63
C LYS A 158 10.07 3.34 14.57
N LYS A 159 10.65 2.13 14.54
CA LYS A 159 11.62 1.73 13.50
C LYS A 159 10.97 1.64 12.12
N ALA A 160 9.77 1.08 12.01
CA ALA A 160 9.05 1.02 10.74
C ALA A 160 8.84 2.41 10.13
N LYS A 161 8.37 3.39 10.93
CA LYS A 161 8.22 4.79 10.50
C LYS A 161 9.56 5.41 10.08
N ALA A 162 10.66 5.09 10.75
CA ALA A 162 11.98 5.61 10.38
C ALA A 162 12.41 5.12 8.99
N SER A 163 12.26 3.82 8.71
CA SER A 163 12.57 3.25 7.39
C SER A 163 11.70 3.83 6.28
N TYR A 164 10.38 3.90 6.49
CA TYR A 164 9.47 4.49 5.51
C TYR A 164 9.74 5.99 5.28
N ARG A 165 10.09 6.75 6.32
CA ARG A 165 10.49 8.16 6.16
C ARG A 165 11.74 8.29 5.32
N LEU A 166 12.72 7.40 5.48
CA LEU A 166 13.91 7.43 4.64
C LEU A 166 13.57 7.12 3.19
N LEU A 167 12.73 6.11 2.93
CA LEU A 167 12.23 5.80 1.58
C LEU A 167 11.51 7.00 0.94
N LEU A 168 10.61 7.66 1.67
CA LEU A 168 9.88 8.85 1.18
C LEU A 168 10.79 10.07 0.97
N LYS A 169 11.93 10.15 1.68
CA LYS A 169 12.97 11.17 1.38
C LYS A 169 13.70 10.87 0.07
N LEU A 170 13.88 9.59 -0.28
CA LEU A 170 14.55 9.16 -1.51
C LEU A 170 13.61 9.27 -2.72
N ASP A 171 12.37 8.81 -2.57
CA ASP A 171 11.30 8.96 -3.54
C ASP A 171 9.99 9.37 -2.82
N PRO A 172 9.62 10.65 -2.90
CA PRO A 172 8.37 11.15 -2.32
C PRO A 172 7.10 10.52 -2.88
N ARG A 173 7.17 9.79 -4.00
CA ARG A 173 6.02 9.13 -4.63
C ARG A 173 6.04 7.61 -4.47
N ASP A 174 6.94 7.07 -3.64
CA ASP A 174 7.01 5.65 -3.35
C ASP A 174 5.70 5.17 -2.71
N GLN A 175 4.88 4.50 -3.53
CA GLN A 175 3.56 4.04 -3.12
C GLN A 175 3.63 3.03 -1.98
N VAL A 176 4.66 2.18 -1.95
CA VAL A 176 4.82 1.17 -0.89
C VAL A 176 5.13 1.85 0.44
N ALA A 177 6.01 2.86 0.43
CA ALA A 177 6.33 3.61 1.64
C ALA A 177 5.17 4.50 2.10
N MET A 178 4.41 5.11 1.19
CA MET A 178 3.19 5.87 1.51
C MET A 178 2.13 4.96 2.17
N SER A 179 1.80 3.83 1.53
CA SER A 179 0.87 2.87 2.09
C SER A 179 1.37 2.27 3.41
N GLY A 180 2.67 1.96 3.50
CA GLY A 180 3.30 1.48 4.72
C GLY A 180 3.20 2.46 5.88
N MET A 181 3.43 3.76 5.62
CA MET A 181 3.27 4.81 6.64
C MET A 181 1.82 4.89 7.13
N SER A 182 0.86 4.94 6.20
CA SER A 182 -0.57 5.01 6.53
C SER A 182 -1.02 3.80 7.34
N ASN A 183 -0.59 2.60 6.97
CA ASN A 183 -0.90 1.39 7.72
C ASN A 183 -0.32 1.45 9.15
N ILE A 184 0.93 1.90 9.30
CA ILE A 184 1.55 2.02 10.61
C ILE A 184 0.87 3.07 11.49
N GLU A 185 0.34 4.14 10.90
CA GLU A 185 -0.48 5.10 11.65
C GLU A 185 -1.76 4.44 12.17
N LYS A 186 -2.48 3.67 11.34
CA LYS A 186 -3.67 2.90 11.77
C LYS A 186 -3.33 1.91 12.89
N LEU A 187 -2.29 1.10 12.71
CA LEU A 187 -1.85 0.10 13.69
C LEU A 187 -1.41 0.75 15.00
N SER A 188 -0.66 1.85 14.91
CA SER A 188 -0.23 2.62 16.09
C SER A 188 -1.42 3.21 16.83
N LEU A 189 -2.45 3.71 16.14
CA LEU A 189 -3.66 4.24 16.78
C LEU A 189 -4.48 3.13 17.46
N SER A 190 -4.58 1.96 16.83
CA SER A 190 -5.30 0.82 17.40
C SER A 190 -4.66 0.28 18.68
N SER A 191 -3.35 0.46 18.87
CA SER A 191 -2.64 0.05 20.07
C SER A 191 -2.65 1.08 21.20
N GLN A 192 -3.16 2.30 20.96
CA GLN A 192 -3.23 3.31 22.01
C GLN A 192 -4.35 3.01 22.99
N ASP A 193 -4.09 3.37 24.23
CA ASP A 193 -5.00 3.39 25.36
C ASP A 193 -5.76 4.71 25.48
N GLU A 194 -6.86 4.68 26.26
CA GLU A 194 -7.85 5.77 26.36
C GLU A 194 -7.21 7.13 26.65
N SER A 195 -6.36 7.20 27.67
CA SER A 195 -5.70 8.44 28.10
C SER A 195 -4.86 9.06 26.99
N LYS A 196 -4.18 8.22 26.21
CA LYS A 196 -3.32 8.69 25.12
C LYS A 196 -4.13 9.21 23.94
N LEU A 197 -5.19 8.51 23.56
CA LEU A 197 -6.12 8.96 22.52
C LEU A 197 -6.80 10.29 22.92
N LYS A 198 -7.27 10.40 24.17
CA LYS A 198 -7.84 11.65 24.70
C LYS A 198 -6.84 12.79 24.69
N PHE A 199 -5.59 12.56 25.11
CA PHE A 199 -4.53 13.56 25.03
C PHE A 199 -4.31 14.02 23.58
N MET A 200 -4.23 13.09 22.62
CA MET A 200 -4.06 13.44 21.21
C MET A 200 -5.25 14.25 20.67
N LEU A 201 -6.48 13.91 21.07
CA LEU A 201 -7.68 14.69 20.74
C LEU A 201 -7.67 16.09 21.36
N GLN A 202 -7.17 16.26 22.59
CA GLN A 202 -6.99 17.59 23.17
C GLN A 202 -6.03 18.46 22.36
N GLN A 203 -4.97 17.85 21.80
CA GLN A 203 -4.03 18.56 20.93
C GLN A 203 -4.61 18.81 19.53
N GLN A 204 -5.50 17.95 19.05
CA GLN A 204 -6.10 18.03 17.71
C GLN A 204 -7.63 17.78 17.77
N PRO A 205 -8.43 18.75 18.25
CA PRO A 205 -9.86 18.53 18.49
C PRO A 205 -10.68 18.20 17.25
N SER A 206 -10.23 18.62 16.06
CA SER A 206 -10.89 18.37 14.78
C SER A 206 -10.44 17.08 14.08
N ALA A 207 -9.52 16.31 14.68
CA ALA A 207 -9.02 15.08 14.09
C ALA A 207 -10.03 13.94 14.19
N THR A 208 -10.90 13.82 13.20
CA THR A 208 -11.97 12.80 13.11
C THR A 208 -11.45 11.37 13.22
N HIS A 209 -10.26 11.09 12.67
CA HIS A 209 -9.61 9.78 12.78
C HIS A 209 -9.23 9.41 14.23
N LEU A 210 -9.00 10.39 15.11
CA LEU A 210 -8.75 10.14 16.53
C LEU A 210 -10.06 9.84 17.28
N ASN A 211 -11.15 10.51 16.95
CA ASN A 211 -12.48 10.15 17.46
C ASN A 211 -12.84 8.72 17.03
N PHE A 212 -12.59 8.36 15.77
CA PHE A 212 -12.77 7.00 15.28
C PHE A 212 -11.91 5.98 16.03
N ALA A 213 -10.63 6.28 16.28
CA ALA A 213 -9.75 5.42 17.05
C ALA A 213 -10.22 5.24 18.51
N LEU A 214 -10.72 6.31 19.15
CA LEU A 214 -11.28 6.26 20.50
C LEU A 214 -12.60 5.47 20.53
N GLY A 215 -13.45 5.61 19.50
CA GLY A 215 -14.63 4.76 19.30
C GLY A 215 -14.27 3.28 19.18
N ASN A 216 -13.25 2.95 18.37
CA ASN A 216 -12.73 1.59 18.23
C ASN A 216 -12.20 1.06 19.56
N TYR A 217 -11.53 1.90 20.36
CA TYR A 217 -11.08 1.53 21.70
C TYR A 217 -12.26 1.16 22.61
N TYR A 218 -13.30 1.99 22.66
CA TYR A 218 -14.49 1.71 23.48
C TYR A 218 -15.25 0.48 22.99
N ALA A 219 -15.40 0.30 21.67
CA ALA A 219 -16.03 -0.88 21.08
C ALA A 219 -15.31 -2.18 21.49
N ARG A 220 -13.97 -2.21 21.45
CA ARG A 220 -13.18 -3.36 21.93
C ARG A 220 -13.36 -3.64 23.43
N LYS A 221 -13.79 -2.65 24.21
CA LYS A 221 -14.12 -2.78 25.64
C LYS A 221 -15.61 -3.06 25.88
N GLY A 222 -16.43 -3.19 24.84
CA GLY A 222 -17.89 -3.35 24.95
C GLY A 222 -18.62 -2.11 25.46
N ARG A 223 -17.95 -0.95 25.51
CA ARG A 223 -18.49 0.34 25.96
C ARG A 223 -19.22 1.02 24.81
N TRP A 224 -20.33 0.41 24.40
CA TRP A 224 -21.07 0.81 23.20
C TRP A 224 -21.66 2.23 23.23
N PRO A 225 -22.17 2.76 24.36
CA PRO A 225 -22.61 4.15 24.42
C PRO A 225 -21.48 5.14 24.13
N GLU A 226 -20.31 4.94 24.73
CA GLU A 226 -19.14 5.80 24.47
C GLU A 226 -18.61 5.61 23.05
N ALA A 227 -18.58 4.38 22.54
CA ALA A 227 -18.20 4.11 21.16
C ALA A 227 -19.12 4.86 20.17
N GLN A 228 -20.43 4.80 20.39
CA GLN A 228 -21.42 5.51 19.57
C GLN A 228 -21.18 7.03 19.58
N ALA A 229 -20.91 7.61 20.74
CA ALA A 229 -20.64 9.04 20.86
C ALA A 229 -19.39 9.46 20.07
N GLU A 230 -18.30 8.70 20.15
CA GLU A 230 -17.06 9.02 19.43
C GLU A 230 -17.16 8.73 17.93
N TYR A 231 -17.82 7.65 17.52
CA TYR A 231 -18.09 7.41 16.09
C TYR A 231 -18.98 8.50 15.49
N PHE A 232 -19.95 9.00 16.25
CA PHE A 232 -20.81 10.10 15.82
C PHE A 232 -20.00 11.38 15.58
N LYS A 233 -19.06 11.73 16.47
CA LYS A 233 -18.14 12.87 16.26
C LYS A 233 -17.25 12.66 15.03
N ALA A 234 -16.74 11.44 14.82
CA ALA A 234 -15.93 11.10 13.65
C ALA A 234 -16.74 11.31 12.35
N TRP A 235 -17.97 10.79 12.30
CA TRP A 235 -18.90 10.96 11.19
C TRP A 235 -19.28 12.43 10.97
N GLN A 236 -19.58 13.20 12.02
CA GLN A 236 -19.92 14.61 11.89
C GLN A 236 -18.82 15.45 11.22
N GLY A 237 -17.55 15.14 11.50
CA GLY A 237 -16.44 15.86 10.87
C GLY A 237 -16.06 15.33 9.48
N ASN A 238 -16.51 14.13 9.10
CA ASN A 238 -16.34 13.57 7.76
C ASN A 238 -17.50 12.60 7.45
N SER A 239 -18.62 13.17 7.00
CA SER A 239 -19.86 12.44 6.73
C SER A 239 -19.74 11.46 5.58
N ASP A 240 -18.74 11.65 4.72
CA ASP A 240 -18.56 10.88 3.51
C ASP A 240 -17.64 9.67 3.75
N ASN A 241 -17.22 9.38 4.98
CA ASN A 241 -16.37 8.23 5.26
C ASN A 241 -17.22 6.97 5.55
N ALA A 242 -17.14 5.98 4.65
CA ALA A 242 -17.92 4.75 4.77
C ALA A 242 -17.63 3.95 6.05
N ASP A 243 -16.37 3.91 6.52
CA ASP A 243 -15.98 3.20 7.75
C ASP A 243 -16.56 3.86 9.01
N TYR A 244 -16.62 5.19 9.05
CA TYR A 244 -17.18 5.91 10.19
C TYR A 244 -18.68 5.64 10.31
N ILE A 245 -19.38 5.68 9.19
CA ILE A 245 -20.82 5.39 9.12
C ILE A 245 -21.09 3.93 9.51
N TYR A 246 -20.31 2.98 8.98
CA TYR A 246 -20.44 1.57 9.32
C TYR A 246 -20.28 1.33 10.83
N ASN A 247 -19.23 1.88 11.44
CA ASN A 247 -18.99 1.67 12.87
C ASN A 247 -20.01 2.39 13.76
N LEU A 248 -20.53 3.54 13.32
CA LEU A 248 -21.68 4.17 13.96
C LEU A 248 -22.91 3.25 13.91
N ALA A 249 -23.21 2.64 12.75
CA ALA A 249 -24.30 1.67 12.60
C ALA A 249 -24.12 0.46 13.52
N VAL A 250 -22.91 -0.12 13.58
CA VAL A 250 -22.56 -1.22 14.50
C VAL A 250 -22.82 -0.81 15.95
N SER A 251 -22.39 0.39 16.36
CA SER A 251 -22.61 0.84 17.73
C SER A 251 -24.10 1.00 18.08
N LEU A 252 -24.92 1.49 17.15
CA LEU A 252 -26.37 1.63 17.33
C LEU A 252 -27.06 0.26 17.40
N ASP A 253 -26.62 -0.68 16.57
CA ASP A 253 -27.11 -2.06 16.54
C ASP A 253 -26.84 -2.78 17.86
N GLN A 254 -25.62 -2.64 18.41
CA GLN A 254 -25.25 -3.17 19.72
C GLN A 254 -26.05 -2.54 20.88
N LEU A 255 -26.52 -1.31 20.70
CA LEU A 255 -27.40 -0.61 21.65
C LEU A 255 -28.89 -0.94 21.45
N GLY A 256 -29.24 -1.84 20.52
CA GLY A 256 -30.63 -2.21 20.23
C GLY A 256 -31.41 -1.16 19.43
N LYS A 257 -30.75 -0.12 18.92
CA LYS A 257 -31.34 0.95 18.10
C LYS A 257 -31.41 0.52 16.63
N ALA A 258 -32.20 -0.53 16.39
CA ALA A 258 -32.23 -1.25 15.13
C ALA A 258 -32.63 -0.37 13.93
N SER A 259 -33.59 0.54 14.12
CA SER A 259 -34.09 1.40 13.04
C SER A 259 -33.02 2.38 12.53
N GLU A 260 -32.27 2.97 13.45
CA GLU A 260 -31.19 3.91 13.17
C GLU A 260 -29.96 3.18 12.62
N ALA A 261 -29.64 2.01 13.17
CA ALA A 261 -28.59 1.16 12.65
C ALA A 261 -28.84 0.78 11.17
N LEU A 262 -30.08 0.37 10.84
CA LEU A 262 -30.47 0.02 9.48
C LEU A 262 -30.25 1.17 8.50
N ARG A 263 -30.61 2.41 8.90
CA ARG A 263 -30.37 3.60 8.07
C ARG A 263 -28.89 3.79 7.77
N PHE A 264 -28.05 3.77 8.80
CA PHE A 264 -26.61 4.00 8.63
C PHE A 264 -25.89 2.85 7.92
N TYR A 265 -26.28 1.58 8.12
CA TYR A 265 -25.72 0.47 7.33
C TYR A 265 -25.96 0.65 5.83
N LYS A 266 -27.18 1.03 5.45
CA LYS A 266 -27.52 1.31 4.03
C LYS A 266 -26.70 2.48 3.48
N GLU A 267 -26.56 3.56 4.26
CA GLU A 267 -25.78 4.73 3.88
C GLU A 267 -24.29 4.39 3.67
N SER A 268 -23.71 3.57 4.57
CA SER A 268 -22.33 3.09 4.42
C SER A 268 -22.12 2.28 3.14
N LEU A 269 -23.06 1.40 2.78
CA LEU A 269 -22.99 0.63 1.53
C LEU A 269 -23.03 1.51 0.26
N LEU A 270 -23.77 2.62 0.29
CA LEU A 270 -23.81 3.54 -0.86
C LEU A 270 -22.45 4.21 -1.11
N LEU A 271 -21.68 4.46 -0.05
CA LEU A 271 -20.35 5.06 -0.12
C LEU A 271 -19.25 4.04 -0.38
N ALA A 272 -19.44 2.80 0.08
CA ALA A 272 -18.49 1.70 -0.10
C ALA A 272 -18.06 1.49 -1.56
N ASN A 273 -19.00 1.60 -2.50
CA ASN A 273 -18.73 1.43 -3.93
C ASN A 273 -17.77 2.48 -4.54
N LYS A 274 -17.45 3.55 -3.80
CA LYS A 274 -16.60 4.66 -4.24
C LYS A 274 -15.28 4.75 -3.48
N GLN A 275 -15.07 3.93 -2.45
CA GLN A 275 -14.00 4.12 -1.47
C GLN A 275 -13.30 2.80 -1.13
N ASN A 276 -12.09 2.91 -0.58
CA ASN A 276 -11.46 1.76 0.07
C ASN A 276 -12.06 1.61 1.48
N ILE A 277 -12.68 0.47 1.76
CA ILE A 277 -13.40 0.18 3.00
C ILE A 277 -12.67 -0.88 3.84
N SER A 278 -12.88 -0.84 5.16
CA SER A 278 -12.30 -1.81 6.09
C SER A 278 -13.26 -2.92 6.54
N PHE A 279 -14.51 -2.89 6.05
CA PHE A 279 -15.57 -3.84 6.42
C PHE A 279 -16.03 -4.68 5.22
N SER A 280 -16.70 -5.80 5.50
CA SER A 280 -17.25 -6.69 4.48
C SER A 280 -18.65 -6.23 4.05
N ILE A 281 -18.82 -5.92 2.76
CA ILE A 281 -20.12 -5.56 2.17
C ILE A 281 -21.15 -6.66 2.43
N THR A 282 -20.77 -7.92 2.19
CA THR A 282 -21.67 -9.07 2.34
C THR A 282 -22.16 -9.25 3.79
N GLU A 283 -21.30 -8.98 4.78
CA GLU A 283 -21.73 -9.07 6.19
C GLU A 283 -22.70 -7.94 6.55
N VAL A 284 -22.49 -6.73 6.02
CA VAL A 284 -23.42 -5.61 6.20
C VAL A 284 -24.77 -5.94 5.57
N GLU A 285 -24.82 -6.46 4.34
CA GLU A 285 -26.05 -6.86 3.66
C GLU A 285 -26.81 -7.94 4.45
N LYS A 286 -26.08 -8.95 4.92
CA LYS A 286 -26.65 -10.00 5.77
C LYS A 286 -27.23 -9.42 7.05
N ARG A 287 -26.52 -8.50 7.71
CA ARG A 287 -27.00 -7.86 8.95
C ARG A 287 -28.24 -7.01 8.71
N ILE A 288 -28.28 -6.25 7.62
CA ILE A 288 -29.47 -5.50 7.16
C ILE A 288 -30.67 -6.45 7.02
N GLY A 289 -30.48 -7.62 6.38
CA GLY A 289 -31.53 -8.63 6.23
C GLY A 289 -32.06 -9.14 7.58
N GLN A 290 -31.18 -9.39 8.54
CA GLN A 290 -31.57 -9.83 9.89
C GLN A 290 -32.34 -8.77 10.69
N ILE A 291 -31.98 -7.50 10.53
CA ILE A 291 -32.64 -6.38 11.21
C ILE A 291 -34.01 -6.11 10.59
N SER A 292 -34.12 -6.21 9.26
CA SER A 292 -35.35 -5.85 8.53
C SER A 292 -36.50 -6.86 8.69
N VAL A 293 -36.22 -8.04 9.21
CA VAL A 293 -37.20 -9.13 9.41
C VAL A 293 -37.79 -9.14 10.83
N LYS A 294 -37.23 -8.35 11.75
CA LYS A 294 -37.72 -8.21 13.14
C LYS A 294 -38.69 -7.05 13.26
#